data_AF-A0A9W6HN75-F1
#
_entry.id   AF-A0A9W6HN75-F1
#
_cell.length_a   1.000
_cell.length_b   1.000
_cell.length_c   1.000
_cell.angle_alpha   90.00
_cell.angle_beta   90.00
_cell.angle_gamma   90.00
#
_symmetry.space_group_name_H-M   'P 1'
#
loop_
_entity.id
_entity.type
_entity.pdbx_description
1 polymer ?
#
loop_
_entity_poly.entity_id
_entity_poly.type
_entity_poly.pdbx_seq_one_letter_code
_entity_poly.pdbx_strand_id
1 'polypeptide(L)'
;MNRAAWRWPSVDYCYGCLPGGPFTPPPCERCGSSSYFSQGLCERCHPGSPDYLGTCKDCLAWGVYRRHNWLCWTCRWWRQHNPVGDCSYCGRHVTIGVQGACRLCLESARRVTEPGTAPDPADGIRYGLQLFFANMPAPRKPKPPKRPTRASRIVLDAAAVEASQWEQPELFHLDPDPELLRRATTAGARDWADLTDGIVFEHAERFGWSTRQTNQVRRSLKMIQLIRPVGSTSIRASEVLRLRRYDNNTNRVSTLDVLAAAGLLVDDRVPAIERYFAAKTARLPPAVAEQIAVWFDVMRHGSATPPRRKPRDDETTRTLILGIAPILHAWADAGIESLAQVTPRMVDDALPVAPSQRHWADRGLRSVFLVLKARKLVFADPMRRLPAVGTRSSIPLPLDPAAVRAALDHPDPATALGVALVAFHGLTNGQTRSLQLTDIADGRLTLPDGRVIPLAGPVRVRLAAWLDHRAEKWPRTLNTHLFVTQFTAPRLGAPGATFPWSKAGINPRSLRTDRILAEIHATGGDVRRICDLFGIGIEAAMRYAATLGQPTFREETPPGRSLLSDQP
;
A
#
# COMPACT_ATOMS: atom_id res chain seq x y z
N MET A 1 10.16 7.88 47.53
CA MET A 1 10.67 8.50 48.77
C MET A 1 9.53 8.57 49.76
N ASN A 2 9.71 8.00 50.94
CA ASN A 2 8.71 8.05 52.01
C ASN A 2 8.71 9.45 52.66
N ARG A 3 7.55 10.04 52.91
CA ARG A 3 7.41 11.45 53.37
C ARG A 3 7.35 11.55 54.89
N ALA A 4 8.16 12.42 55.49
CA ALA A 4 8.29 12.53 56.95
C ALA A 4 6.95 12.81 57.65
N ALA A 5 6.75 12.19 58.82
CA ALA A 5 5.57 12.37 59.64
C ALA A 5 5.62 13.72 60.36
N TRP A 6 4.46 14.37 60.49
CA TRP A 6 4.35 15.60 61.25
C TRP A 6 3.87 15.27 62.66
N ARG A 7 4.82 15.21 63.60
CA ARG A 7 4.58 15.09 65.04
C ARG A 7 5.45 16.10 65.75
N TRP A 8 5.07 16.49 66.96
CA TRP A 8 5.90 17.30 67.84
C TRP A 8 6.37 16.44 69.03
N PRO A 9 7.69 16.30 69.28
CA PRO A 9 8.81 16.82 68.48
C PRO A 9 8.92 16.18 67.08
N SER A 10 9.54 16.90 66.14
CA SER A 10 9.72 16.47 64.74
C SER A 10 10.53 15.18 64.65
N VAL A 11 10.03 14.20 63.90
CA VAL A 11 10.70 12.91 63.67
C VAL A 11 10.97 12.71 62.18
N ASP A 12 12.16 12.21 61.83
CA ASP A 12 12.59 12.01 60.43
C ASP A 12 11.96 10.76 59.75
N TYR A 13 11.03 10.08 60.42
CA TYR A 13 10.37 8.88 59.92
C TYR A 13 9.02 9.21 59.28
N CYS A 14 8.65 8.54 58.18
CA CYS A 14 7.29 8.64 57.64
C CYS A 14 6.28 7.93 58.54
N TYR A 15 4.98 8.20 58.38
CA TYR A 15 3.95 7.52 59.17
C TYR A 15 3.96 5.98 59.00
N GLY A 16 4.46 5.46 57.88
CA GLY A 16 4.66 4.03 57.65
C GLY A 16 5.91 3.43 58.33
N CYS A 17 6.87 4.25 58.73
CA CYS A 17 8.15 3.84 59.32
C CYS A 17 8.27 4.20 60.81
N LEU A 18 7.24 4.77 61.41
CA LEU A 18 7.24 5.10 62.83
C LEU A 18 7.25 3.80 63.68
N PRO A 19 8.02 3.76 64.78
CA PRO A 19 7.98 2.63 65.72
C PRO A 19 6.56 2.42 66.26
N GLY A 20 6.06 1.18 66.22
CA GLY A 20 4.69 0.83 66.64
C GLY A 20 3.69 0.57 65.51
N GLY A 21 4.13 0.61 64.25
CA GLY A 21 3.36 0.15 63.09
C GLY A 21 3.10 1.27 62.07
N PRO A 22 2.58 0.94 60.87
CA PRO A 22 2.17 1.97 59.94
C PRO A 22 0.97 2.71 60.51
N PHE A 23 1.16 3.99 60.82
CA PHE A 23 0.06 4.87 61.23
C PHE A 23 -0.60 5.46 60.00
N THR A 24 -1.92 5.62 60.05
CA THR A 24 -2.63 6.43 59.05
C THR A 24 -2.21 7.89 59.25
N PRO A 25 -1.68 8.58 58.23
CA PRO A 25 -1.36 10.00 58.34
C PRO A 25 -2.63 10.82 58.63
N PRO A 26 -2.55 11.91 59.39
CA PRO A 26 -3.70 12.76 59.67
C PRO A 26 -4.21 13.40 58.37
N PRO A 27 -5.51 13.75 58.31
CA PRO A 27 -6.04 14.54 57.21
C PRO A 27 -5.36 15.90 57.16
N CYS A 28 -5.35 16.51 55.97
CA CYS A 28 -4.81 17.85 55.75
C CYS A 28 -5.50 18.87 56.64
N GLU A 29 -4.74 19.62 57.43
CA GLU A 29 -5.25 20.67 58.33
C GLU A 29 -6.01 21.77 57.57
N ARG A 30 -5.66 21.99 56.29
CA ARG A 30 -6.25 23.06 55.48
C ARG A 30 -7.51 22.65 54.71
N CYS A 31 -7.63 21.39 54.30
CA CYS A 31 -8.72 20.97 53.41
C CYS A 31 -9.36 19.61 53.76
N GLY A 32 -8.92 18.96 54.84
CA GLY A 32 -9.43 17.65 55.28
C GLY A 32 -9.05 16.46 54.40
N SER A 33 -8.26 16.65 53.34
CA SER A 33 -7.86 15.57 52.43
C SER A 33 -6.99 14.52 53.12
N SER A 34 -7.24 13.24 52.86
CA SER A 34 -6.41 12.11 53.31
C SER A 34 -5.08 11.96 52.56
N SER A 35 -4.85 12.75 51.50
CA SER A 35 -3.64 12.69 50.66
C SER A 35 -2.47 13.46 51.27
N TYR A 36 -2.02 13.03 52.44
CA TYR A 36 -0.96 13.69 53.20
C TYR A 36 0.36 13.84 52.41
N PHE A 37 0.96 15.03 52.48
CA PHE A 37 2.26 15.34 51.89
C PHE A 37 3.32 15.50 52.99
N SER A 38 3.29 16.61 53.73
CA SER A 38 4.19 16.89 54.85
C SER A 38 3.61 18.04 55.67
N GLN A 39 4.11 18.22 56.90
CA GLN A 39 3.75 19.38 57.75
C GLN A 39 2.24 19.58 57.94
N GLY A 40 1.48 18.50 58.15
CA GLY A 40 0.03 18.57 58.32
C GLY A 40 -0.77 18.89 57.05
N LEU A 41 -0.13 19.02 55.88
CA LEU A 41 -0.79 19.44 54.64
C LEU A 41 -0.77 18.35 53.56
N CYS A 42 -1.79 18.34 52.70
CA CYS A 42 -1.84 17.48 51.52
C CYS A 42 -1.03 18.03 50.34
N GLU A 43 -0.89 17.22 49.30
CA GLU A 43 -0.18 17.55 48.06
C GLU A 43 -0.69 18.82 47.36
N ARG A 44 -1.96 19.20 47.55
CA ARG A 44 -2.51 20.40 46.91
C ARG A 44 -2.34 21.66 47.76
N CYS A 45 -2.20 21.50 49.08
CA CYS A 45 -2.16 22.61 50.03
C CYS A 45 -0.74 23.01 50.42
N HIS A 46 0.21 22.08 50.39
CA HIS A 46 1.58 22.31 50.82
C HIS A 46 2.37 23.10 49.75
N PRO A 47 2.91 24.30 50.02
CA PRO A 47 3.60 25.14 49.02
C PRO A 47 4.80 24.48 48.31
N GLY A 48 5.47 23.56 49.00
CA GLY A 48 6.58 22.78 48.44
C GLY A 48 6.15 21.60 47.57
N SER A 49 4.86 21.23 47.55
CA SER A 49 4.39 20.05 46.82
C SER A 49 4.41 20.25 45.29
N PRO A 50 4.74 19.20 44.50
CA PRO A 50 4.62 19.19 43.05
C PRO A 50 3.25 19.63 42.52
N ASP A 51 2.18 19.31 43.26
CA ASP A 51 0.78 19.53 42.88
C ASP A 51 0.12 20.71 43.59
N TYR A 52 0.92 21.54 44.28
CA TYR A 52 0.44 22.83 44.78
C TYR A 52 -0.11 23.64 43.61
N LEU A 53 -1.30 24.23 43.79
CA LEU A 53 -1.97 24.99 42.74
C LEU A 53 -1.55 26.46 42.82
N GLY A 54 -1.13 27.00 41.69
CA GLY A 54 -0.73 28.40 41.59
C GLY A 54 -1.19 29.07 40.31
N THR A 55 -0.66 30.27 40.13
CA THR A 55 -0.92 31.14 38.99
C THR A 55 0.25 31.09 38.02
N CYS A 56 -0.05 31.11 36.72
CA CYS A 56 0.95 31.09 35.65
C CYS A 56 1.84 32.33 35.73
N LYS A 57 3.17 32.16 35.76
CA LYS A 57 4.15 33.26 35.84
C LYS A 57 3.99 34.27 34.70
N ASP A 58 3.64 33.81 33.51
CA ASP A 58 3.57 34.69 32.33
C ASP A 58 2.18 35.31 32.17
N CYS A 59 1.16 34.47 31.97
CA CYS A 59 -0.17 34.95 31.61
C CYS A 59 -1.11 35.16 32.79
N LEU A 60 -0.65 34.94 34.02
CA LEU A 60 -1.46 35.01 35.25
C LEU A 60 -2.70 34.10 35.26
N ALA A 61 -2.74 33.08 34.41
CA ALA A 61 -3.83 32.11 34.42
C ALA A 61 -3.75 31.20 35.65
N TRP A 62 -4.87 30.98 36.33
CA TRP A 62 -4.93 30.15 37.53
C TRP A 62 -5.09 28.67 37.18
N GLY A 63 -4.43 27.78 37.93
CA GLY A 63 -4.55 26.32 37.75
C GLY A 63 -3.31 25.64 37.17
N VAL A 64 -2.12 26.13 37.51
CA VAL A 64 -0.84 25.51 37.13
C VAL A 64 -0.16 24.84 38.33
N TYR A 65 0.74 23.87 38.05
CA TYR A 65 1.41 23.01 39.05
C TYR A 65 2.93 23.25 39.17
N ARG A 66 3.52 22.94 40.34
CA ARG A 66 4.89 23.36 40.71
C ARG A 66 5.89 22.64 39.86
N ARG A 67 5.59 21.36 39.63
CA ARG A 67 6.30 20.46 38.71
C ARG A 67 6.40 20.99 37.28
N HIS A 68 5.60 21.98 36.91
CA HIS A 68 5.64 22.63 35.60
C HIS A 68 6.15 24.08 35.68
N ASN A 69 6.87 24.43 36.75
CA ASN A 69 7.46 25.74 37.00
C ASN A 69 6.45 26.89 36.95
N TRP A 70 5.19 26.63 37.36
CA TRP A 70 4.10 27.61 37.26
C TRP A 70 3.90 28.15 35.84
N LEU A 71 4.01 27.31 34.82
CA LEU A 71 3.71 27.66 33.43
C LEU A 71 2.57 26.80 32.89
N CYS A 72 1.59 27.42 32.25
CA CYS A 72 0.56 26.70 31.51
C CYS A 72 1.11 26.17 30.17
N TRP A 73 0.48 25.15 29.60
CA TRP A 73 0.96 24.47 28.39
C TRP A 73 1.19 25.43 27.23
N THR A 74 0.25 26.35 27.03
CA THR A 74 0.35 27.30 25.94
C THR A 74 1.40 28.38 26.23
N CYS A 75 1.69 28.78 27.47
CA CYS A 75 2.82 29.70 27.76
C CYS A 75 4.17 29.00 27.61
N ARG A 76 4.25 27.71 27.93
CA ARG A 76 5.43 26.89 27.65
C ARG A 76 5.73 26.86 26.14
N TRP A 77 4.71 26.63 25.32
CA TRP A 77 4.84 26.71 23.85
C TRP A 77 5.18 28.14 23.40
N TRP A 78 4.53 29.16 23.97
CA TRP A 78 4.73 30.56 23.62
C TRP A 78 6.17 31.02 23.82
N ARG A 79 6.80 30.65 24.94
CA ARG A 79 8.23 30.92 25.25
C ARG A 79 9.19 30.33 24.22
N GLN A 80 8.84 29.21 23.59
CA GLN A 80 9.69 28.58 22.57
C GLN A 80 9.65 29.31 21.23
N HIS A 81 8.61 30.11 20.97
CA HIS A 81 8.32 30.68 19.65
C HIS A 81 8.37 32.21 19.61
N ASN A 82 8.54 32.87 20.75
CA ASN A 82 8.48 34.34 20.84
C ASN A 82 9.51 34.89 21.84
N PRO A 83 10.01 36.12 21.64
CA PRO A 83 10.99 36.74 22.53
C PRO A 83 10.39 37.20 23.87
N VAL A 84 11.26 37.43 24.85
CA VAL A 84 10.94 38.12 26.11
C VAL A 84 11.20 39.61 25.94
N GLY A 85 10.27 40.45 26.39
CA GLY A 85 10.38 41.91 26.35
C GLY A 85 9.28 42.59 27.15
N ASP A 86 9.22 43.91 27.08
CA ASP A 86 8.18 44.68 27.77
C ASP A 86 6.91 44.72 26.94
N CYS A 87 5.80 44.28 27.55
CA CYS A 87 4.49 44.33 26.90
C CYS A 87 4.10 45.78 26.60
N SER A 88 3.85 46.11 25.33
CA SER A 88 3.49 47.47 24.91
C SER A 88 2.16 47.97 25.50
N TYR A 89 1.40 47.11 26.17
CA TYR A 89 0.06 47.41 26.69
C TYR A 89 0.00 47.42 28.22
N CYS A 90 0.52 46.37 28.89
CA CYS A 90 0.49 46.29 30.36
C CYS A 90 1.83 46.60 31.02
N GLY A 91 2.90 46.86 30.26
CA GLY A 91 4.24 47.16 30.77
C GLY A 91 4.97 46.00 31.46
N ARG A 92 4.37 44.80 31.51
CA ARG A 92 5.02 43.64 32.15
C ARG A 92 6.15 43.09 31.29
N HIS A 93 7.29 42.84 31.92
CA HIS A 93 8.44 42.16 31.31
C HIS A 93 8.22 40.64 31.22
N VAL A 94 7.73 40.15 30.08
CA VAL A 94 7.34 38.74 29.86
C VAL A 94 7.48 38.36 28.37
N THR A 95 7.18 37.11 28.00
CA THR A 95 7.12 36.74 26.58
C THR A 95 6.02 37.50 25.83
N ILE A 96 6.40 38.20 24.76
CA ILE A 96 5.52 39.06 23.95
C ILE A 96 5.30 38.44 22.57
N GLY A 97 4.06 38.48 22.06
CA GLY A 97 3.74 38.02 20.70
C GLY A 97 4.13 39.03 19.62
N VAL A 98 3.83 38.70 18.36
CA VAL A 98 4.14 39.55 17.17
C VAL A 98 3.55 40.96 17.27
N GLN A 99 2.42 41.12 17.96
CA GLN A 99 1.76 42.42 18.18
C GLN A 99 2.35 43.21 19.37
N GLY A 100 3.47 42.80 19.97
CA GLY A 100 4.03 43.43 21.18
C GLY A 100 3.22 43.19 22.46
N ALA A 101 2.13 42.43 22.38
CA ALA A 101 1.28 42.10 23.52
C ALA A 101 1.73 40.85 24.26
N CYS A 102 1.73 40.90 25.60
CA CYS A 102 1.80 39.69 26.40
C CYS A 102 0.51 38.89 26.27
N ARG A 103 0.60 37.60 26.60
CA ARG A 103 -0.55 36.71 26.51
C ARG A 103 -1.75 37.14 27.35
N LEU A 104 -1.53 37.71 28.54
CA LEU A 104 -2.64 38.19 29.39
C LEU A 104 -3.47 39.26 28.66
N CYS A 105 -2.80 40.22 28.03
CA CYS A 105 -3.46 41.26 27.23
C CYS A 105 -4.19 40.65 26.04
N LEU A 106 -3.58 39.68 25.35
CA LEU A 106 -4.21 39.04 24.19
C LEU A 106 -5.47 38.24 24.57
N GLU A 107 -5.43 37.46 25.66
CA GLU A 107 -6.62 36.70 26.11
C GLU A 107 -7.69 37.63 26.68
N SER A 108 -7.31 38.74 27.33
CA SER A 108 -8.26 39.75 27.80
C SER A 108 -8.94 40.47 26.62
N ALA A 109 -8.20 40.79 25.56
CA ALA A 109 -8.75 41.32 24.33
C ALA A 109 -9.73 40.34 23.67
N ARG A 110 -9.34 39.06 23.54
CA ARG A 110 -10.20 38.01 22.97
C ARG A 110 -11.54 37.84 23.70
N ARG A 111 -11.60 38.13 25.00
CA ARG A 111 -12.83 38.06 25.79
C ARG A 111 -13.88 39.08 25.31
N VAL A 112 -13.44 40.26 24.89
CA VAL A 112 -14.31 41.38 24.47
C VAL A 112 -14.40 41.53 22.96
N THR A 113 -13.57 40.80 22.21
CA THR A 113 -13.58 40.80 20.74
C THR A 113 -14.85 40.12 20.22
N GLU A 114 -15.50 40.74 19.24
CA GLU A 114 -16.62 40.14 18.54
C GLU A 114 -16.22 38.82 17.83
N PRO A 115 -17.07 37.78 17.85
CA PRO A 115 -16.76 36.54 17.15
C PRO A 115 -16.52 36.76 15.65
N GLY A 116 -15.29 36.53 15.20
CA GLY A 116 -14.92 36.60 13.78
C GLY A 116 -13.97 37.75 13.43
N THR A 117 -13.74 38.69 14.34
CA THR A 117 -12.77 39.78 14.18
C THR A 117 -11.43 39.45 14.86
N ALA A 118 -10.37 40.16 14.47
CA ALA A 118 -9.07 40.02 15.10
C ALA A 118 -9.05 40.79 16.44
N PRO A 119 -8.49 40.21 17.53
CA PRO A 119 -8.47 40.89 18.82
C PRO A 119 -7.52 42.09 18.79
N ASP A 120 -7.98 43.23 19.30
CA ASP A 120 -7.13 44.40 19.58
C ASP A 120 -6.57 44.29 21.01
N PRO A 121 -5.25 44.11 21.21
CA PRO A 121 -4.69 44.00 22.55
C PRO A 121 -4.87 45.25 23.43
N ALA A 122 -5.17 46.42 22.85
CA ALA A 122 -5.53 47.64 23.59
C ALA A 122 -6.85 47.47 24.35
N ASP A 123 -7.80 46.73 23.80
CA ASP A 123 -9.10 46.47 24.43
C ASP A 123 -8.96 45.66 25.73
N GLY A 124 -7.94 44.80 25.81
CA GLY A 124 -7.64 44.07 27.04
C GLY A 124 -7.30 44.98 28.22
N ILE A 125 -6.68 46.14 27.97
CA ILE A 125 -6.42 47.15 29.01
C ILE A 125 -7.66 48.01 29.22
N ARG A 126 -8.27 48.48 28.13
CA ARG A 126 -9.43 49.39 28.14
C ARG A 126 -10.61 48.84 28.92
N TYR A 127 -10.92 47.55 28.74
CA TYR A 127 -12.06 46.88 29.36
C TYR A 127 -11.67 46.02 30.58
N GLY A 128 -10.42 46.11 31.02
CA GLY A 128 -9.89 45.43 32.20
C GLY A 128 -9.29 44.06 31.91
N LEU A 129 -8.14 43.80 32.55
CA LEU A 129 -7.46 42.51 32.50
C LEU A 129 -8.18 41.50 33.40
N GLN A 130 -8.70 40.43 32.81
CA GLN A 130 -9.43 39.40 33.55
C GLN A 130 -8.56 38.15 33.75
N LEU A 131 -8.49 37.65 34.99
CA LEU A 131 -7.87 36.35 35.27
C LEU A 131 -8.70 35.22 34.65
N PHE A 132 -8.01 34.24 34.07
CA PHE A 132 -8.62 33.10 33.38
C PHE A 132 -8.01 31.77 33.82
N PHE A 133 -8.71 30.67 33.55
CA PHE A 133 -8.23 29.34 33.90
C PHE A 133 -7.16 28.85 32.91
N ALA A 134 -6.06 28.33 33.46
CA ALA A 134 -4.98 27.76 32.69
C ALA A 134 -5.43 26.48 31.97
N ASN A 135 -4.89 26.24 30.77
CA ASN A 135 -5.10 25.02 29.99
C ASN A 135 -6.56 24.74 29.60
N MET A 136 -7.43 25.76 29.64
CA MET A 136 -8.76 25.64 29.04
C MET A 136 -8.61 25.40 27.53
N PRO A 137 -9.35 24.42 26.97
CA PRO A 137 -9.37 24.23 25.52
C PRO A 137 -9.86 25.53 24.88
N ALA A 138 -9.10 26.07 23.93
CA ALA A 138 -9.57 27.19 23.14
C ALA A 138 -10.94 26.83 22.53
N PRO A 139 -11.92 27.76 22.49
CA PRO A 139 -13.19 27.52 21.83
C PRO A 139 -12.89 27.13 20.39
N ARG A 140 -13.02 25.84 20.08
CA ARG A 140 -12.87 25.33 18.73
C ARG A 140 -14.00 25.96 17.94
N LYS A 141 -13.69 26.68 16.85
CA LYS A 141 -14.72 27.02 15.85
C LYS A 141 -15.54 25.74 15.61
N PRO A 142 -16.88 25.80 15.66
CA PRO A 142 -17.68 24.62 15.37
C PRO A 142 -17.23 24.08 14.02
N LYS A 143 -16.90 22.79 13.97
CA LYS A 143 -16.55 22.17 12.70
C LYS A 143 -17.77 22.35 11.80
N PRO A 144 -17.60 22.82 10.54
CA PRO A 144 -18.70 22.76 9.59
C PRO A 144 -19.24 21.32 9.58
N PRO A 145 -20.57 21.14 9.55
CA PRO A 145 -21.15 19.81 9.52
C PRO A 145 -20.58 19.06 8.31
N LYS A 146 -20.13 17.82 8.55
CA LYS A 146 -19.63 16.97 7.46
C LYS A 146 -20.75 16.82 6.43
N ARG A 147 -20.53 17.25 5.19
CA ARG A 147 -21.49 17.02 4.12
C ARG A 147 -21.57 15.52 3.85
N PRO A 148 -22.77 14.93 3.78
CA PRO A 148 -22.90 13.55 3.33
C PRO A 148 -22.37 13.44 1.90
N THR A 149 -21.88 12.25 1.52
CA THR A 149 -21.29 12.00 0.21
C THR A 149 -22.22 12.34 -0.94
N ARG A 150 -23.53 12.08 -0.78
CA ARG A 150 -24.55 12.46 -1.78
C ARG A 150 -24.58 13.98 -2.00
N ALA A 151 -24.59 14.78 -0.93
CA ALA A 151 -24.57 16.24 -1.05
C ALA A 151 -23.25 16.73 -1.65
N SER A 152 -22.14 16.10 -1.27
CA SER A 152 -20.81 16.38 -1.82
C SER A 152 -20.76 16.14 -3.33
N ARG A 153 -21.30 15.00 -3.79
CA ARG A 153 -21.42 14.66 -5.21
C ARG A 153 -22.29 15.66 -5.96
N ILE A 154 -23.47 16.00 -5.45
CA ILE A 154 -24.35 16.98 -6.11
C ILE A 154 -23.65 18.32 -6.34
N VAL A 155 -22.91 18.83 -5.35
CA VAL A 155 -22.18 20.09 -5.50
C VAL A 155 -21.02 19.96 -6.48
N LEU A 156 -20.30 18.83 -6.45
CA LEU A 156 -19.21 18.56 -7.39
C LEU A 156 -19.72 18.37 -8.83
N ASP A 157 -20.86 17.70 -9.01
CA ASP A 157 -21.52 17.49 -10.31
C ASP A 157 -22.05 18.82 -10.86
N ALA A 158 -22.67 19.66 -10.02
CA ALA A 158 -23.13 20.99 -10.43
C ALA A 158 -21.95 21.88 -10.85
N ALA A 159 -20.86 21.88 -10.07
CA ALA A 159 -19.63 22.58 -10.44
C ALA A 159 -19.03 22.01 -11.73
N ALA A 160 -19.11 20.69 -11.95
CA ALA A 160 -18.64 20.06 -13.17
C ALA A 160 -19.44 20.49 -14.41
N VAL A 161 -20.77 20.62 -14.28
CA VAL A 161 -21.64 21.10 -15.36
C VAL A 161 -21.38 22.57 -15.67
N GLU A 162 -21.30 23.44 -14.66
CA GLU A 162 -21.07 24.88 -14.85
C GLU A 162 -19.73 25.15 -15.55
N ALA A 163 -18.68 24.45 -15.12
CA ALA A 163 -17.35 24.62 -15.71
C ALA A 163 -17.14 23.85 -17.03
N SER A 164 -17.94 22.82 -17.35
CA SER A 164 -17.90 22.19 -18.68
C SER A 164 -18.31 23.14 -19.82
N GLN A 165 -18.90 24.29 -19.48
CA GLN A 165 -19.24 25.33 -20.44
C GLN A 165 -17.99 26.08 -20.92
N TRP A 166 -16.92 26.15 -20.12
CA TRP A 166 -15.68 26.86 -20.45
C TRP A 166 -14.47 26.24 -19.74
N GLU A 167 -13.60 25.54 -20.47
CA GLU A 167 -12.32 25.04 -19.94
C GLU A 167 -11.16 25.86 -20.53
N GLN A 168 -10.33 26.46 -19.66
CA GLN A 168 -9.10 27.12 -20.10
C GLN A 168 -7.98 26.07 -20.23
N PRO A 169 -7.43 25.83 -21.45
CA PRO A 169 -6.29 24.94 -21.62
C PRO A 169 -5.06 25.48 -20.90
N GLU A 170 -4.24 24.57 -20.37
CA GLU A 170 -2.92 24.93 -19.84
C GLU A 170 -2.04 25.48 -20.96
N LEU A 171 -1.73 26.79 -20.90
CA LEU A 171 -0.92 27.46 -21.93
C LEU A 171 0.57 27.07 -21.83
N PHE A 172 1.13 27.08 -20.62
CA PHE A 172 2.49 26.62 -20.34
C PHE A 172 2.54 26.03 -18.92
N HIS A 173 3.25 24.92 -18.76
CA HIS A 173 3.37 24.24 -17.48
C HIS A 173 4.41 24.93 -16.60
N LEU A 174 4.02 25.35 -15.39
CA LEU A 174 4.92 25.86 -14.37
C LEU A 174 4.81 24.99 -13.12
N ASP A 175 5.89 24.29 -12.76
CA ASP A 175 5.94 23.51 -11.52
C ASP A 175 5.93 24.50 -10.32
N PRO A 176 4.99 24.36 -9.37
CA PRO A 176 4.98 25.17 -8.16
C PRO A 176 6.17 24.83 -7.26
N ASP A 177 6.65 25.82 -6.50
CA ASP A 177 7.67 25.58 -5.47
C ASP A 177 7.15 24.55 -4.43
N PRO A 178 7.85 23.41 -4.25
CA PRO A 178 7.42 22.35 -3.34
C PRO A 178 7.26 22.78 -1.87
N GLU A 179 8.08 23.71 -1.38
CA GLU A 179 8.02 24.19 0.00
C GLU A 179 6.83 25.14 0.18
N LEU A 180 6.62 26.08 -0.75
CA LEU A 180 5.47 26.98 -0.71
C LEU A 180 4.16 26.22 -0.81
N LEU A 181 4.07 25.24 -1.70
CA LEU A 181 2.90 24.38 -1.83
C LEU A 181 2.64 23.58 -0.54
N ARG A 182 3.67 23.03 0.10
CA ARG A 182 3.53 22.30 1.38
C ARG A 182 3.05 23.21 2.51
N ARG A 183 3.53 24.46 2.57
CA ARG A 183 3.06 25.48 3.53
C ARG A 183 1.61 25.87 3.27
N ALA A 184 1.25 26.18 2.03
CA ALA A 184 -0.11 26.54 1.62
C ALA A 184 -1.11 25.41 1.90
N THR A 185 -0.74 24.16 1.61
CA THR A 185 -1.55 22.96 1.92
C THR A 185 -1.86 22.84 3.41
N THR A 186 -0.98 23.35 4.26
CA THR A 186 -1.13 23.33 5.73
C THR A 186 -1.92 24.54 6.25
N ALA A 187 -1.80 25.70 5.58
CA ALA A 187 -2.38 26.97 6.03
C ALA A 187 -3.83 27.26 5.54
N GLY A 188 -4.19 26.93 4.30
CA GLY A 188 -5.37 27.48 3.61
C GLY A 188 -6.59 26.56 3.40
N ALA A 189 -6.69 25.44 4.12
CA ALA A 189 -7.44 24.29 3.63
C ALA A 189 -8.91 24.15 4.08
N ARG A 190 -9.78 25.17 3.94
CA ARG A 190 -11.18 25.06 4.38
C ARG A 190 -12.20 24.75 3.28
N ASP A 191 -12.23 25.49 2.19
CA ASP A 191 -13.48 25.51 1.41
C ASP A 191 -13.69 24.32 0.45
N TRP A 192 -12.63 23.78 -0.17
CA TRP A 192 -12.74 22.64 -1.11
C TRP A 192 -12.43 21.26 -0.50
N ALA A 193 -11.74 21.23 0.65
CA ALA A 193 -11.53 19.99 1.39
C ALA A 193 -12.85 19.47 1.96
N ASP A 194 -13.74 20.36 2.42
CA ASP A 194 -15.05 19.97 2.96
C ASP A 194 -15.93 19.25 1.91
N LEU A 195 -15.81 19.61 0.62
CA LEU A 195 -16.55 18.98 -0.48
C LEU A 195 -16.06 17.56 -0.79
N THR A 196 -14.77 17.30 -0.68
CA THR A 196 -14.21 15.96 -0.98
C THR A 196 -14.03 15.11 0.27
N ASP A 197 -14.05 15.71 1.47
CA ASP A 197 -13.90 15.04 2.75
C ASP A 197 -15.01 13.99 2.95
N GLY A 198 -16.26 14.28 2.59
CA GLY A 198 -17.36 13.31 2.66
C GLY A 198 -17.05 12.04 1.86
N ILE A 199 -16.63 12.19 0.60
CA ILE A 199 -16.25 11.09 -0.30
C ILE A 199 -15.04 10.33 0.26
N VAL A 200 -14.00 11.04 0.72
CA VAL A 200 -12.78 10.42 1.26
C VAL A 200 -13.09 9.63 2.53
N PHE A 201 -13.91 10.16 3.44
CA PHE A 201 -14.25 9.49 4.69
C PHE A 201 -15.13 8.26 4.45
N GLU A 202 -16.14 8.35 3.56
CA GLU A 202 -16.94 7.17 3.20
C GLU A 202 -16.07 6.09 2.54
N HIS A 203 -15.19 6.47 1.61
CA HIS A 203 -14.27 5.52 0.97
C HIS A 203 -13.31 4.91 2.00
N ALA A 204 -12.76 5.71 2.91
CA ALA A 204 -11.89 5.25 3.97
C ALA A 204 -12.59 4.29 4.94
N GLU A 205 -13.85 4.54 5.28
CA GLU A 205 -14.66 3.65 6.11
C GLU A 205 -14.94 2.34 5.39
N ARG A 206 -15.45 2.42 4.15
CA ARG A 206 -15.75 1.26 3.31
C ARG A 206 -14.55 0.35 3.13
N PHE A 207 -13.37 0.89 2.87
CA PHE A 207 -12.16 0.10 2.62
C PHE A 207 -11.24 -0.05 3.84
N GLY A 208 -11.72 0.29 5.04
CA GLY A 208 -11.02 0.03 6.30
C GLY A 208 -9.69 0.79 6.46
N TRP A 209 -9.54 1.96 5.85
CA TRP A 209 -8.29 2.72 5.86
C TRP A 209 -7.86 3.15 7.27
N SER A 210 -6.55 3.28 7.46
CA SER A 210 -5.97 3.89 8.67
C SER A 210 -6.11 5.41 8.64
N THR A 211 -6.13 6.04 9.82
CA THR A 211 -6.14 7.51 9.95
C THR A 211 -4.99 8.17 9.19
N ARG A 212 -3.81 7.53 9.18
CA ARG A 212 -2.64 8.00 8.42
C ARG A 212 -2.95 8.02 6.92
N GLN A 213 -3.44 6.92 6.36
CA GLN A 213 -3.76 6.82 4.94
C GLN A 213 -4.84 7.84 4.53
N THR A 214 -5.92 7.96 5.31
CA THR A 214 -6.97 8.95 5.08
C THR A 214 -6.40 10.37 5.04
N ASN A 215 -5.54 10.74 6.00
CA ASN A 215 -4.93 12.07 6.04
C ASN A 215 -3.94 12.31 4.87
N GLN A 216 -3.20 11.29 4.43
CA GLN A 216 -2.34 11.40 3.25
C GLN A 216 -3.15 11.65 1.97
N VAL A 217 -4.30 10.99 1.80
CA VAL A 217 -5.19 11.22 0.65
C VAL A 217 -5.81 12.62 0.71
N ARG A 218 -6.31 13.05 1.89
CA ARG A 218 -6.79 14.43 2.08
C ARG A 218 -5.73 15.47 1.73
N ARG A 219 -4.48 15.24 2.15
CA ARG A 219 -3.34 16.11 1.81
C ARG A 219 -3.09 16.14 0.29
N SER A 220 -3.14 14.98 -0.36
CA SER A 220 -2.93 14.85 -1.81
C SER A 220 -4.00 15.62 -2.59
N LEU A 221 -5.27 15.51 -2.20
CA LEU A 221 -6.38 16.26 -2.81
C LEU A 221 -6.25 17.77 -2.60
N LYS A 222 -5.83 18.21 -1.41
CA LYS A 222 -5.55 19.63 -1.13
C LYS A 222 -4.44 20.18 -2.01
N MET A 223 -3.38 19.42 -2.22
CA MET A 223 -2.30 19.84 -3.11
C MET A 223 -2.80 19.98 -4.54
N ILE A 224 -3.56 19.01 -5.06
CA ILE A 224 -4.14 19.11 -6.41
C ILE A 224 -4.99 20.38 -6.55
N GLN A 225 -5.82 20.69 -5.55
CA GLN A 225 -6.66 21.90 -5.56
C GLN A 225 -5.85 23.18 -5.66
N LEU A 226 -4.70 23.28 -4.98
CA LEU A 226 -3.86 24.47 -5.00
C LEU A 226 -3.10 24.67 -6.32
N ILE A 227 -2.81 23.58 -7.03
CA ILE A 227 -2.04 23.62 -8.29
C ILE A 227 -2.97 23.84 -9.48
N ARG A 228 -4.25 23.49 -9.34
CA ARG A 228 -5.18 23.48 -10.45
C ARG A 228 -5.69 24.87 -10.84
N PRO A 229 -5.86 25.11 -12.15
CA PRO A 229 -6.60 26.28 -12.63
C PRO A 229 -8.02 26.31 -12.07
N VAL A 230 -8.50 27.51 -11.76
CA VAL A 230 -9.88 27.74 -11.35
C VAL A 230 -10.81 27.23 -12.45
N GLY A 231 -11.86 26.49 -12.06
CA GLY A 231 -12.86 25.99 -12.99
C GLY A 231 -12.55 24.64 -13.64
N SER A 232 -11.44 23.95 -13.32
CA SER A 232 -11.26 22.61 -13.89
C SER A 232 -11.94 21.50 -13.07
N THR A 233 -12.69 20.64 -13.76
CA THR A 233 -13.71 19.73 -13.18
C THR A 233 -13.24 18.29 -13.03
N SER A 234 -12.31 17.88 -13.89
CA SER A 234 -11.80 16.52 -13.95
C SER A 234 -10.30 16.51 -13.70
N ILE A 235 -9.81 15.52 -12.95
CA ILE A 235 -8.41 15.41 -12.56
C ILE A 235 -7.78 14.31 -13.39
N ARG A 236 -6.66 14.62 -14.05
CA ARG A 236 -5.93 13.63 -14.83
C ARG A 236 -5.12 12.72 -13.91
N ALA A 237 -5.06 11.44 -14.23
CA ALA A 237 -4.25 10.49 -13.48
C ALA A 237 -2.75 10.87 -13.48
N SER A 238 -2.24 11.45 -14.57
CA SER A 238 -0.88 11.98 -14.67
C SER A 238 -0.60 13.11 -13.66
N GLU A 239 -1.56 14.00 -13.39
CA GLU A 239 -1.44 15.08 -12.40
C GLU A 239 -1.30 14.52 -10.98
N VAL A 240 -2.13 13.54 -10.62
CA VAL A 240 -2.04 12.85 -9.33
C VAL A 240 -0.66 12.18 -9.16
N LEU A 241 -0.13 11.57 -10.23
CA LEU A 241 1.17 10.91 -10.17
C LEU A 241 2.33 11.89 -9.98
N ARG A 242 2.23 13.12 -10.50
CA ARG A 242 3.22 14.20 -10.35
C ARG A 242 3.38 14.68 -8.92
N LEU A 243 2.38 14.47 -8.04
CA LEU A 243 2.45 14.89 -6.63
C LEU A 243 3.70 14.41 -5.86
N ARG A 244 4.31 13.30 -6.31
CA ARG A 244 5.59 12.81 -5.74
C ARG A 244 6.71 13.82 -5.83
N ARG A 245 6.70 14.69 -6.85
CA ARG A 245 7.72 15.74 -7.04
C ARG A 245 7.65 16.80 -5.95
N TYR A 246 6.47 16.99 -5.35
CA TYR A 246 6.22 18.05 -4.38
C TYR A 246 6.23 17.56 -2.92
N ASP A 247 5.72 16.35 -2.66
CA ASP A 247 5.66 15.81 -1.31
C ASP A 247 5.66 14.26 -1.31
N ASN A 248 6.63 13.70 -0.59
CA ASN A 248 6.80 12.25 -0.40
C ASN A 248 5.72 11.62 0.50
N ASN A 249 4.97 12.44 1.25
CA ASN A 249 3.90 11.99 2.14
C ASN A 249 2.53 11.91 1.44
N THR A 250 2.48 12.00 0.11
CA THR A 250 1.25 11.86 -0.68
C THR A 250 0.93 10.40 -0.98
N ASN A 251 -0.36 10.05 -1.03
CA ASN A 251 -0.81 8.68 -1.32
C ASN A 251 -1.54 8.60 -2.67
N ARG A 252 -0.74 8.66 -3.73
CA ARG A 252 -1.21 8.79 -5.12
C ARG A 252 -2.17 7.69 -5.55
N VAL A 253 -1.89 6.42 -5.22
CA VAL A 253 -2.74 5.30 -5.63
C VAL A 253 -4.11 5.40 -4.98
N SER A 254 -4.16 5.67 -3.67
CA SER A 254 -5.43 5.79 -2.95
C SER A 254 -6.19 7.08 -3.33
N THR A 255 -5.47 8.13 -3.73
CA THR A 255 -6.08 9.33 -4.33
C THR A 255 -6.72 9.02 -5.68
N LEU A 256 -6.07 8.23 -6.56
CA LEU A 256 -6.67 7.75 -7.80
C LEU A 256 -7.94 6.94 -7.52
N ASP A 257 -7.91 6.03 -6.55
CA ASP A 257 -9.07 5.20 -6.18
C ASP A 257 -10.26 6.06 -5.73
N VAL A 258 -10.02 7.10 -4.93
CA VAL A 258 -11.07 8.03 -4.47
C VAL A 258 -11.61 8.88 -5.62
N LEU A 259 -10.74 9.43 -6.46
CA LEU A 259 -11.16 10.23 -7.61
C LEU A 259 -11.94 9.40 -8.63
N ALA A 260 -11.53 8.15 -8.87
CA ALA A 260 -12.26 7.22 -9.72
C ALA A 260 -13.64 6.88 -9.13
N ALA A 261 -13.72 6.57 -7.83
CA ALA A 261 -14.99 6.31 -7.15
C ALA A 261 -15.92 7.54 -7.06
N ALA A 262 -15.35 8.74 -7.21
CA ALA A 262 -16.09 10.00 -7.30
C ALA A 262 -16.52 10.36 -8.73
N GLY A 263 -16.03 9.66 -9.76
CA GLY A 263 -16.26 10.03 -11.17
C GLY A 263 -15.45 11.23 -11.65
N LEU A 264 -14.43 11.65 -10.88
CA LEU A 264 -13.64 12.86 -11.16
C LEU A 264 -12.28 12.56 -11.80
N LEU A 265 -11.96 11.28 -12.05
CA LEU A 265 -10.67 10.87 -12.61
C LEU A 265 -10.77 10.67 -14.12
N VAL A 266 -9.95 11.38 -14.88
CA VAL A 266 -9.64 11.04 -16.27
C VAL A 266 -8.36 10.22 -16.26
N ASP A 267 -8.47 8.95 -16.62
CA ASP A 267 -7.30 8.06 -16.72
C ASP A 267 -6.57 8.27 -18.05
N ASP A 268 -5.70 9.29 -18.09
CA ASP A 268 -4.86 9.65 -19.23
C ASP A 268 -3.53 8.86 -19.29
N ARG A 269 -3.39 7.81 -18.46
CA ARG A 269 -2.15 7.03 -18.41
C ARG A 269 -2.05 6.14 -19.64
N VAL A 270 -0.97 6.35 -20.41
CA VAL A 270 -0.61 5.39 -21.47
C VAL A 270 -0.17 4.06 -20.84
N PRO A 271 -0.84 2.93 -21.17
CA PRO A 271 -0.47 1.61 -20.70
C PRO A 271 1.03 1.32 -20.86
N ALA A 272 1.61 0.59 -19.89
CA ALA A 272 3.04 0.31 -19.89
C ALA A 272 3.49 -0.47 -21.14
N ILE A 273 2.63 -1.35 -21.65
CA ILE A 273 2.91 -2.14 -22.85
C ILE A 273 2.96 -1.26 -24.12
N GLU A 274 2.10 -0.25 -24.22
CA GLU A 274 2.08 0.68 -25.36
C GLU A 274 3.33 1.57 -25.36
N ARG A 275 3.71 2.10 -24.20
CA ARG A 275 4.98 2.85 -24.06
C ARG A 275 6.19 1.98 -24.39
N TYR A 276 6.18 0.73 -23.94
CA TYR A 276 7.24 -0.22 -24.24
C TYR A 276 7.32 -0.54 -25.74
N PHE A 277 6.17 -0.74 -26.38
CA PHE A 277 6.07 -0.95 -27.83
C PHE A 277 6.62 0.24 -28.60
N ALA A 278 6.12 1.44 -28.33
CA ALA A 278 6.55 2.68 -28.99
C ALA A 278 8.08 2.89 -28.85
N ALA A 279 8.62 2.67 -27.65
CA ALA A 279 10.07 2.78 -27.44
C ALA A 279 10.89 1.77 -28.25
N LYS A 280 10.34 0.58 -28.53
CA LYS A 280 11.01 -0.47 -29.31
C LYS A 280 10.85 -0.31 -30.82
N THR A 281 9.84 0.42 -31.28
CA THR A 281 9.57 0.62 -32.71
C THR A 281 9.98 2.00 -33.22
N ALA A 282 10.30 2.96 -32.35
CA ALA A 282 10.59 4.36 -32.71
C ALA A 282 11.72 4.58 -33.75
N ARG A 283 12.66 3.63 -33.88
CA ARG A 283 13.77 3.72 -34.83
C ARG A 283 13.63 2.76 -36.03
N LEU A 284 12.53 2.03 -36.12
CA LEU A 284 12.29 1.12 -37.24
C LEU A 284 11.83 1.92 -38.47
N PRO A 285 12.10 1.44 -39.69
CA PRO A 285 11.55 2.01 -40.91
C PRO A 285 10.02 2.12 -40.85
N PRO A 286 9.40 3.17 -41.44
CA PRO A 286 7.96 3.42 -41.31
C PRO A 286 7.08 2.21 -41.63
N ALA A 287 7.35 1.51 -42.74
CA ALA A 287 6.57 0.35 -43.15
C ALA A 287 6.73 -0.85 -42.19
N VAL A 288 7.93 -1.08 -41.63
CA VAL A 288 8.13 -2.11 -40.59
C VAL A 288 7.37 -1.74 -39.31
N ALA A 289 7.44 -0.47 -38.89
CA ALA A 289 6.75 0.01 -37.70
C ALA A 289 5.23 -0.14 -37.82
N GLU A 290 4.64 0.21 -38.97
CA GLU A 290 3.21 0.06 -39.27
C GLU A 290 2.79 -1.42 -39.26
N GLN A 291 3.55 -2.29 -39.93
CA GLN A 291 3.27 -3.74 -39.93
C GLN A 291 3.27 -4.31 -38.52
N ILE A 292 4.28 -3.96 -37.72
CA ILE A 292 4.40 -4.43 -36.33
C ILE A 292 3.32 -3.81 -35.43
N ALA A 293 2.83 -2.60 -35.72
CA ALA A 293 1.70 -1.98 -35.04
C ALA A 293 0.39 -2.73 -35.29
N VAL A 294 0.14 -3.20 -36.53
CA VAL A 294 -1.02 -4.05 -36.84
C VAL A 294 -0.96 -5.37 -36.07
N TRP A 295 0.21 -5.98 -35.96
CA TRP A 295 0.38 -7.17 -35.13
C TRP A 295 0.11 -6.87 -33.64
N PHE A 296 0.64 -5.76 -33.14
CA PHE A 296 0.48 -5.36 -31.74
C PHE A 296 -0.99 -5.10 -31.38
N ASP A 297 -1.73 -4.40 -32.24
CA ASP A 297 -3.17 -4.14 -32.07
C ASP A 297 -3.97 -5.45 -31.98
N VAL A 298 -3.76 -6.38 -32.93
CA VAL A 298 -4.40 -7.70 -32.92
C VAL A 298 -4.03 -8.52 -31.68
N MET A 299 -2.80 -8.40 -31.20
CA MET A 299 -2.37 -9.10 -29.98
C MET A 299 -3.08 -8.55 -28.74
N ARG A 300 -3.23 -7.24 -28.64
CA ARG A 300 -3.79 -6.57 -27.46
C ARG A 300 -5.32 -6.60 -27.42
N HIS A 301 -5.96 -6.32 -28.56
CA HIS A 301 -7.42 -6.18 -28.65
C HIS A 301 -8.10 -7.45 -29.21
N GLY A 302 -7.32 -8.42 -29.68
CA GLY A 302 -7.83 -9.57 -30.39
C GLY A 302 -8.30 -9.21 -31.79
N SER A 303 -8.90 -10.16 -32.47
CA SER A 303 -9.49 -9.95 -33.78
C SER A 303 -10.60 -10.95 -34.08
N ALA A 304 -11.73 -10.43 -34.56
CA ALA A 304 -12.83 -11.22 -35.09
C ALA A 304 -12.60 -11.63 -36.56
N THR A 305 -11.73 -10.91 -37.28
CA THR A 305 -11.29 -11.28 -38.62
C THR A 305 -10.05 -12.18 -38.57
N PRO A 306 -9.78 -12.98 -39.61
CA PRO A 306 -8.58 -13.81 -39.65
C PRO A 306 -7.27 -12.98 -39.45
N PRO A 307 -6.35 -13.43 -38.58
CA PRO A 307 -6.43 -14.65 -37.78
C PRO A 307 -7.26 -14.41 -36.52
N ARG A 308 -8.38 -15.13 -36.41
CA ARG A 308 -9.30 -15.03 -35.27
C ARG A 308 -8.53 -15.30 -33.98
N ARG A 309 -8.52 -14.32 -33.08
CA ARG A 309 -7.68 -14.36 -31.88
C ARG A 309 -8.36 -13.60 -30.76
N LYS A 310 -8.31 -14.17 -29.55
CA LYS A 310 -8.67 -13.45 -28.32
C LYS A 310 -7.52 -12.52 -27.90
N PRO A 311 -7.80 -11.39 -27.24
CA PRO A 311 -6.81 -10.58 -26.56
C PRO A 311 -5.78 -11.43 -25.82
N ARG A 312 -4.50 -11.09 -25.96
CA ARG A 312 -3.41 -11.71 -25.23
C ARG A 312 -3.02 -10.84 -24.05
N ASP A 313 -2.61 -11.51 -22.99
CA ASP A 313 -2.05 -10.85 -21.82
C ASP A 313 -0.82 -10.02 -22.20
N ASP A 314 -0.73 -8.81 -21.63
CA ASP A 314 0.32 -7.84 -21.92
C ASP A 314 1.74 -8.41 -21.70
N GLU A 315 1.93 -9.29 -20.71
CA GLU A 315 3.23 -9.91 -20.43
C GLU A 315 3.64 -10.89 -21.53
N THR A 316 2.66 -11.59 -22.10
CA THR A 316 2.92 -12.47 -23.26
C THR A 316 3.35 -11.62 -24.46
N THR A 317 2.63 -10.54 -24.75
CA THR A 317 2.96 -9.63 -25.85
C THR A 317 4.33 -8.98 -25.62
N ARG A 318 4.63 -8.54 -24.40
CA ARG A 318 5.94 -7.99 -23.99
C ARG A 318 7.08 -8.98 -24.25
N THR A 319 6.90 -10.25 -23.89
CA THR A 319 7.90 -11.31 -24.08
C THR A 319 8.19 -11.53 -25.56
N LEU A 320 7.16 -11.52 -26.41
CA LEU A 320 7.33 -11.66 -27.86
C LEU A 320 8.05 -10.44 -28.46
N ILE A 321 7.70 -9.22 -28.05
CA ILE A 321 8.40 -7.99 -28.45
C ILE A 321 9.89 -8.06 -28.05
N LEU A 322 10.19 -8.53 -26.84
CA LEU A 322 11.56 -8.69 -26.36
C LEU A 322 12.37 -9.65 -27.24
N GLY A 323 11.76 -10.73 -27.73
CA GLY A 323 12.40 -11.69 -28.63
C GLY A 323 12.64 -11.15 -30.04
N ILE A 324 11.67 -10.42 -30.61
CA ILE A 324 11.75 -9.97 -32.01
C ILE A 324 12.46 -8.62 -32.18
N ALA A 325 12.44 -7.74 -31.18
CA ALA A 325 12.96 -6.38 -31.34
C ALA A 325 14.42 -6.33 -31.82
N PRO A 326 15.37 -7.10 -31.26
CA PRO A 326 16.76 -7.11 -31.75
C PRO A 326 16.87 -7.51 -33.22
N ILE A 327 16.05 -8.47 -33.67
CA ILE A 327 16.02 -8.97 -35.05
C ILE A 327 15.48 -7.89 -35.99
N LEU A 328 14.39 -7.21 -35.59
CA LEU A 328 13.80 -6.13 -36.39
C LEU A 328 14.78 -4.96 -36.58
N HIS A 329 15.52 -4.58 -35.53
CA HIS A 329 16.55 -3.55 -35.63
C HIS A 329 17.72 -4.00 -36.49
N ALA A 330 18.20 -5.24 -36.35
CA ALA A 330 19.26 -5.77 -37.20
C ALA A 330 18.88 -5.82 -38.69
N TRP A 331 17.62 -6.17 -39.00
CA TRP A 331 17.12 -6.11 -40.37
C TRP A 331 17.00 -4.68 -40.89
N ALA A 332 16.54 -3.74 -40.05
CA ALA A 332 16.49 -2.32 -40.41
C ALA A 332 17.89 -1.76 -40.71
N ASP A 333 18.89 -2.08 -39.86
CA ASP A 333 20.28 -1.67 -40.05
C ASP A 333 20.90 -2.29 -41.31
N ALA A 334 20.43 -3.47 -41.73
CA ALA A 334 20.79 -4.12 -42.99
C ALA A 334 20.03 -3.59 -44.22
N GLY A 335 19.23 -2.52 -44.06
CA GLY A 335 18.49 -1.87 -45.16
C GLY A 335 17.14 -2.50 -45.51
N ILE A 336 16.58 -3.36 -44.65
CA ILE A 336 15.24 -3.92 -44.87
C ILE A 336 14.18 -2.90 -44.47
N GLU A 337 13.48 -2.37 -45.47
CA GLU A 337 12.46 -1.34 -45.30
C GLU A 337 11.06 -1.91 -45.03
N SER A 338 10.82 -3.20 -45.32
CA SER A 338 9.52 -3.86 -45.13
C SER A 338 9.68 -5.34 -44.81
N LEU A 339 8.86 -5.86 -43.90
CA LEU A 339 8.86 -7.29 -43.56
C LEU A 339 8.41 -8.19 -44.71
N ALA A 340 7.84 -7.63 -45.78
CA ALA A 340 7.55 -8.37 -47.00
C ALA A 340 8.82 -8.83 -47.74
N GLN A 341 9.98 -8.20 -47.50
CA GLN A 341 11.27 -8.57 -48.09
C GLN A 341 11.94 -9.74 -47.36
N VAL A 342 11.48 -10.09 -46.16
CA VAL A 342 12.12 -11.10 -45.31
C VAL A 342 11.92 -12.50 -45.91
N THR A 343 13.03 -13.21 -46.12
CA THR A 343 13.06 -14.58 -46.62
C THR A 343 13.26 -15.59 -45.48
N PRO A 344 12.94 -16.89 -45.69
CA PRO A 344 13.22 -17.93 -44.69
C PRO A 344 14.69 -18.01 -44.28
N ARG A 345 15.63 -17.74 -45.20
CA ARG A 345 17.06 -17.72 -44.92
C ARG A 345 17.43 -16.58 -43.96
N MET A 346 16.91 -15.37 -44.22
CA MET A 346 17.14 -14.21 -43.34
C MET A 346 16.60 -14.43 -41.93
N VAL A 347 15.54 -15.22 -41.77
CA VAL A 347 15.05 -15.63 -40.45
C VAL A 347 16.05 -16.53 -39.75
N ASP A 348 16.50 -17.60 -40.41
CA ASP A 348 17.41 -18.57 -39.78
C ASP A 348 18.75 -17.92 -39.40
N ASP A 349 19.27 -17.05 -40.27
CA ASP A 349 20.50 -16.27 -40.03
C ASP A 349 20.36 -15.28 -38.86
N ALA A 350 19.15 -14.76 -38.60
CA ALA A 350 18.91 -13.76 -37.55
C ALA A 350 18.53 -14.34 -36.18
N LEU A 351 18.19 -15.64 -36.11
CA LEU A 351 17.76 -16.26 -34.86
C LEU A 351 18.92 -16.37 -33.85
N PRO A 352 18.75 -15.95 -32.57
CA PRO A 352 19.81 -16.03 -31.57
C PRO A 352 20.33 -17.46 -31.33
N VAL A 353 21.61 -17.59 -31.00
CA VAL A 353 22.21 -18.88 -30.62
C VAL A 353 21.67 -19.38 -29.27
N ALA A 354 21.44 -18.47 -28.33
CA ALA A 354 20.96 -18.79 -26.98
C ALA A 354 19.55 -19.42 -27.01
N PRO A 355 19.35 -20.66 -26.51
CA PRO A 355 18.11 -21.43 -26.73
C PRO A 355 16.82 -20.73 -26.26
N SER A 356 16.86 -20.06 -25.11
CA SER A 356 15.70 -19.36 -24.56
C SER A 356 15.32 -18.14 -25.39
N GLN A 357 16.31 -17.33 -25.79
CA GLN A 357 16.10 -16.17 -26.66
C GLN A 357 15.64 -16.61 -28.05
N ARG A 358 16.23 -17.68 -28.59
CA ARG A 358 15.83 -18.29 -29.87
C ARG A 358 14.38 -18.72 -29.88
N HIS A 359 13.93 -19.39 -28.80
CA HIS A 359 12.54 -19.82 -28.67
C HIS A 359 11.55 -18.64 -28.68
N TRP A 360 11.83 -17.58 -27.92
CA TRP A 360 10.95 -16.42 -27.87
C TRP A 360 10.96 -15.62 -29.17
N ALA A 361 12.12 -15.50 -29.82
CA ALA A 361 12.25 -14.91 -31.14
C ALA A 361 11.45 -15.69 -32.20
N ASP A 362 11.62 -17.02 -32.27
CA ASP A 362 10.87 -17.89 -33.19
C ASP A 362 9.35 -17.78 -32.96
N ARG A 363 8.89 -17.87 -31.70
CA ARG A 363 7.47 -17.70 -31.36
C ARG A 363 6.94 -16.31 -31.71
N GLY A 364 7.75 -15.28 -31.49
CA GLY A 364 7.42 -13.90 -31.83
C GLY A 364 7.26 -13.71 -33.33
N LEU A 365 8.26 -14.12 -34.13
CA LEU A 365 8.24 -14.00 -35.59
C LEU A 365 7.10 -14.82 -36.21
N ARG A 366 6.86 -16.06 -35.75
CA ARG A 366 5.69 -16.85 -36.17
C ARG A 366 4.38 -16.12 -35.90
N SER A 367 4.25 -15.49 -34.74
CA SER A 367 3.06 -14.70 -34.39
C SER A 367 2.89 -13.50 -35.31
N VAL A 368 3.99 -12.77 -35.60
CA VAL A 368 4.00 -11.61 -36.50
C VAL A 368 3.61 -12.02 -37.91
N PHE A 369 4.35 -12.93 -38.55
CA PHE A 369 4.12 -13.28 -39.95
C PHE A 369 2.78 -13.97 -40.19
N LEU A 370 2.25 -14.71 -39.21
CA LEU A 370 0.89 -15.24 -39.27
C LEU A 370 -0.16 -14.11 -39.32
N VAL A 371 -0.01 -13.06 -38.51
CA VAL A 371 -0.91 -11.89 -38.54
C VAL A 371 -0.73 -11.09 -39.82
N LEU A 372 0.51 -10.77 -40.21
CA LEU A 372 0.78 -10.00 -41.42
C LEU A 372 0.27 -10.69 -42.67
N LYS A 373 0.44 -12.02 -42.78
CA LYS A 373 -0.06 -12.79 -43.92
C LYS A 373 -1.58 -12.79 -43.98
N ALA A 374 -2.24 -12.98 -42.84
CA ALA A 374 -3.70 -12.95 -42.75
C ALA A 374 -4.29 -11.56 -43.03
N ARG A 375 -3.57 -10.49 -42.66
CA ARG A 375 -3.92 -9.09 -42.99
C ARG A 375 -3.45 -8.64 -44.38
N LYS A 376 -2.90 -9.56 -45.18
CA LYS A 376 -2.42 -9.30 -46.56
C LYS A 376 -1.31 -8.24 -46.65
N LEU A 377 -0.55 -8.04 -45.56
CA LEU A 377 0.60 -7.12 -45.52
C LEU A 377 1.89 -7.80 -46.01
N VAL A 378 1.93 -9.14 -46.02
CA VAL A 378 2.99 -9.94 -46.65
C VAL A 378 2.39 -10.99 -47.57
N PHE A 379 3.06 -11.28 -48.68
CA PHE A 379 2.60 -12.26 -49.65
C PHE A 379 2.81 -13.70 -49.19
N ALA A 380 3.91 -14.01 -48.51
CA ALA A 380 4.21 -15.34 -47.97
C ALA A 380 4.60 -15.25 -46.50
N ASP A 381 4.33 -16.31 -45.75
CA ASP A 381 4.83 -16.47 -44.37
C ASP A 381 6.19 -17.19 -44.42
N PRO A 382 7.32 -16.49 -44.19
CA PRO A 382 8.65 -17.10 -44.23
C PRO A 382 8.87 -18.13 -43.12
N MET A 383 8.06 -18.11 -42.05
CA MET A 383 8.15 -19.06 -40.94
C MET A 383 7.44 -20.38 -41.22
N ARG A 384 6.56 -20.44 -42.24
CA ARG A 384 5.64 -21.57 -42.47
C ARG A 384 6.35 -22.90 -42.68
N ARG A 385 7.52 -22.90 -43.34
CA ARG A 385 8.30 -24.11 -43.64
C ARG A 385 9.46 -24.34 -42.68
N LEU A 386 9.74 -23.40 -41.77
CA LEU A 386 10.83 -23.53 -40.81
C LEU A 386 10.39 -24.41 -39.63
N PRO A 387 11.22 -25.37 -39.18
CA PRO A 387 10.91 -26.19 -38.02
C PRO A 387 10.76 -25.30 -36.78
N ALA A 388 9.77 -25.61 -35.94
CA ALA A 388 9.57 -24.88 -34.70
C ALA A 388 10.76 -25.08 -33.75
N VAL A 389 11.23 -24.00 -33.12
CA VAL A 389 12.33 -24.09 -32.16
C VAL A 389 11.80 -24.70 -30.86
N GLY A 390 12.09 -25.98 -30.66
CA GLY A 390 11.85 -26.67 -29.40
C GLY A 390 12.77 -26.13 -28.31
N THR A 391 12.24 -25.87 -27.12
CA THR A 391 13.09 -25.71 -25.94
C THR A 391 13.61 -27.09 -25.56
N ARG A 392 14.94 -27.27 -25.42
CA ARG A 392 15.49 -28.46 -24.76
C ARG A 392 14.74 -28.63 -23.44
N SER A 393 14.01 -29.73 -23.28
CA SER A 393 13.32 -30.02 -22.02
C SER A 393 14.41 -30.31 -20.99
N SER A 394 14.64 -29.38 -20.06
CA SER A 394 15.39 -29.73 -18.85
C SER A 394 14.57 -30.80 -18.12
N ILE A 395 15.18 -31.96 -17.89
CA ILE A 395 14.61 -32.95 -17.00
C ILE A 395 14.50 -32.29 -15.62
N PRO A 396 13.29 -32.18 -15.04
CA PRO A 396 13.16 -31.51 -13.75
C PRO A 396 13.80 -32.35 -12.64
N LEU A 397 14.58 -31.69 -11.77
CA LEU A 397 15.21 -32.32 -10.60
C LEU A 397 14.40 -32.01 -9.33
N PRO A 398 14.42 -32.92 -8.32
CA PRO A 398 13.82 -32.66 -7.03
C PRO A 398 14.51 -31.49 -6.33
N LEU A 399 13.78 -30.82 -5.46
CA LEU A 399 14.34 -29.82 -4.57
C LEU A 399 15.04 -30.46 -3.38
N ASP A 400 16.00 -29.75 -2.79
CA ASP A 400 16.56 -30.12 -1.49
C ASP A 400 15.45 -30.11 -0.42
N PRO A 401 15.15 -31.25 0.23
CA PRO A 401 14.13 -31.33 1.26
C PRO A 401 14.39 -30.37 2.44
N ALA A 402 15.65 -30.05 2.76
CA ALA A 402 15.97 -29.11 3.83
C ALA A 402 15.52 -27.69 3.47
N ALA A 403 15.74 -27.27 2.22
CA ALA A 403 15.27 -25.98 1.73
C ALA A 403 13.74 -25.88 1.75
N VAL A 404 13.02 -26.94 1.35
CA VAL A 404 11.55 -26.98 1.39
C VAL A 404 11.03 -26.89 2.83
N ARG A 405 11.63 -27.62 3.77
CA ARG A 405 11.27 -27.54 5.20
C ARG A 405 11.49 -26.13 5.76
N ALA A 406 12.65 -25.52 5.50
CA ALA A 406 12.94 -24.15 5.92
C ALA A 406 11.90 -23.13 5.39
N ALA A 407 11.47 -23.30 4.12
CA ALA A 407 10.45 -22.45 3.53
C ALA A 407 9.04 -22.69 4.12
N LEU A 408 8.71 -23.93 4.50
CA LEU A 408 7.47 -24.27 5.19
C LEU A 408 7.42 -23.70 6.61
N ASP A 409 8.56 -23.63 7.30
CA ASP A 409 8.67 -23.15 8.68
C ASP A 409 9.03 -21.65 8.76
N HIS A 410 8.89 -20.94 7.64
CA HIS A 410 9.22 -19.52 7.55
C HIS A 410 8.34 -18.68 8.51
N PRO A 411 8.91 -17.71 9.26
CA PRO A 411 8.20 -16.96 10.30
C PRO A 411 7.08 -16.05 9.77
N ASP A 412 7.15 -15.65 8.49
CA ASP A 412 6.04 -14.97 7.81
C ASP A 412 4.92 -15.97 7.43
N PRO A 413 3.74 -15.91 8.06
CA PRO A 413 2.66 -16.86 7.83
C PRO A 413 2.16 -16.86 6.38
N ALA A 414 2.27 -15.73 5.68
CA ALA A 414 1.90 -15.67 4.26
C ALA A 414 2.81 -16.55 3.41
N THR A 415 4.11 -16.51 3.72
CA THR A 415 5.13 -17.29 3.01
C THR A 415 4.95 -18.77 3.32
N ALA A 416 4.82 -19.13 4.59
CA ALA A 416 4.58 -20.51 5.02
C ALA A 416 3.33 -21.12 4.37
N LEU A 417 2.18 -20.41 4.38
CA LEU A 417 0.96 -20.89 3.72
C LEU A 417 1.13 -21.01 2.21
N GLY A 418 1.73 -20.01 1.56
CA GLY A 418 1.96 -20.03 0.11
C GLY A 418 2.79 -21.25 -0.30
N VAL A 419 3.91 -21.47 0.39
CA VAL A 419 4.77 -22.64 0.18
C VAL A 419 3.99 -23.94 0.42
N ALA A 420 3.20 -24.04 1.49
CA ALA A 420 2.42 -25.23 1.78
C ALA A 420 1.36 -25.53 0.72
N LEU A 421 0.62 -24.53 0.22
CA LEU A 421 -0.36 -24.74 -0.84
C LEU A 421 0.28 -25.31 -2.12
N VAL A 422 1.49 -24.87 -2.45
CA VAL A 422 2.20 -25.38 -3.64
C VAL A 422 2.87 -26.72 -3.36
N ALA A 423 3.56 -26.87 -2.23
CA ALA A 423 4.28 -28.08 -1.87
C ALA A 423 3.35 -29.28 -1.66
N PHE A 424 2.12 -29.09 -1.14
CA PHE A 424 1.19 -30.20 -0.90
C PHE A 424 0.17 -30.41 -2.02
N HIS A 425 -0.35 -29.32 -2.60
CA HIS A 425 -1.44 -29.37 -3.59
C HIS A 425 -0.99 -28.97 -4.99
N GLY A 426 0.28 -28.60 -5.16
CA GLY A 426 0.86 -28.29 -6.45
C GLY A 426 0.28 -27.04 -7.10
N LEU A 427 -0.35 -26.10 -6.40
CA LEU A 427 -0.97 -24.92 -7.05
C LEU A 427 0.05 -24.11 -7.89
N THR A 428 -0.43 -23.48 -8.97
CA THR A 428 0.39 -22.47 -9.67
C THR A 428 0.39 -21.16 -8.90
N ASN A 429 1.40 -20.31 -9.12
CA ASN A 429 1.44 -18.95 -8.56
C ASN A 429 0.17 -18.13 -8.86
N GLY A 430 -0.34 -18.26 -10.10
CA GLY A 430 -1.59 -17.61 -10.51
C GLY A 430 -2.77 -18.07 -9.65
N GLN A 431 -2.95 -19.39 -9.50
CA GLN A 431 -4.00 -19.97 -8.66
C GLN A 431 -3.86 -19.54 -7.20
N THR A 432 -2.68 -19.67 -6.60
CA THR A 432 -2.45 -19.30 -5.19
C THR A 432 -2.85 -17.85 -4.90
N ARG A 433 -2.52 -16.92 -5.82
CA ARG A 433 -2.85 -15.49 -5.65
C ARG A 433 -4.30 -15.16 -5.93
N SER A 434 -4.98 -15.93 -6.79
CA SER A 434 -6.38 -15.70 -7.13
C SER A 434 -7.36 -16.28 -6.13
N LEU A 435 -6.91 -17.18 -5.23
CA LEU A 435 -7.74 -17.79 -4.19
C LEU A 435 -8.55 -16.75 -3.41
N GLN A 436 -9.83 -17.02 -3.26
CA GLN A 436 -10.77 -16.32 -2.40
C GLN A 436 -10.87 -17.02 -1.04
N LEU A 437 -11.33 -16.30 -0.01
CA LEU A 437 -11.68 -16.89 1.27
C LEU A 437 -12.78 -17.97 1.12
N THR A 438 -13.72 -17.76 0.20
CA THR A 438 -14.83 -18.67 -0.09
C THR A 438 -14.43 -19.92 -0.87
N ASP A 439 -13.23 -19.95 -1.46
CA ASP A 439 -12.75 -21.13 -2.19
C ASP A 439 -12.38 -22.27 -1.21
N ILE A 440 -12.24 -21.97 0.07
CA ILE A 440 -11.89 -22.92 1.12
C ILE A 440 -13.06 -23.07 2.09
N ALA A 441 -13.67 -24.24 2.11
CA ALA A 441 -14.76 -24.60 3.02
C ALA A 441 -14.57 -26.03 3.52
N ASP A 442 -14.85 -26.28 4.80
CA ASP A 442 -14.83 -27.61 5.42
C ASP A 442 -13.51 -28.40 5.19
N GLY A 443 -12.38 -27.67 5.18
CA GLY A 443 -11.07 -28.27 4.93
C GLY A 443 -10.85 -28.75 3.49
N ARG A 444 -11.66 -28.28 2.54
CA ARG A 444 -11.52 -28.56 1.10
C ARG A 444 -11.30 -27.26 0.35
N LEU A 445 -10.46 -27.31 -0.67
CA LEU A 445 -10.19 -26.22 -1.59
C LEU A 445 -10.88 -26.50 -2.93
N THR A 446 -11.73 -25.59 -3.37
CA THR A 446 -12.39 -25.63 -4.68
C THR A 446 -11.65 -24.70 -5.64
N LEU A 447 -11.17 -25.26 -6.76
CA LEU A 447 -10.48 -24.50 -7.80
C LEU A 447 -11.47 -24.04 -8.89
N PRO A 448 -11.16 -22.96 -9.63
CA PRO A 448 -12.02 -22.45 -10.72
C PRO A 448 -12.26 -23.45 -11.86
N ASP A 449 -11.41 -24.47 -11.98
CA ASP A 449 -11.55 -25.54 -12.97
C ASP A 449 -12.44 -26.71 -12.48
N GLY A 450 -13.10 -26.54 -11.33
CA GLY A 450 -14.05 -27.50 -10.76
C GLY A 450 -13.42 -28.57 -9.86
N ARG A 451 -12.08 -28.61 -9.74
CA ARG A 451 -11.41 -29.58 -8.87
C ARG A 451 -11.61 -29.24 -7.41
N VAL A 452 -11.91 -30.26 -6.59
CA VAL A 452 -12.05 -30.15 -5.14
C VAL A 452 -10.96 -30.96 -4.46
N ILE A 453 -10.05 -30.27 -3.76
CA ILE A 453 -8.86 -30.84 -3.15
C ILE A 453 -9.02 -30.84 -1.62
N PRO A 454 -8.99 -31.98 -0.93
CA PRO A 454 -8.89 -32.03 0.53
C PRO A 454 -7.58 -31.38 0.99
N LEU A 455 -7.65 -30.43 1.94
CA LEU A 455 -6.46 -29.75 2.45
C LEU A 455 -5.63 -30.70 3.33
N ALA A 456 -4.32 -30.74 3.08
CA ALA A 456 -3.40 -31.49 3.90
C ALA A 456 -3.32 -30.89 5.32
N GLY A 457 -3.09 -31.72 6.34
CA GLY A 457 -2.97 -31.28 7.73
C GLY A 457 -1.99 -30.10 7.92
N PRO A 458 -0.75 -30.18 7.37
CA PRO A 458 0.20 -29.07 7.46
C PRO A 458 -0.25 -27.77 6.79
N VAL A 459 -1.12 -27.84 5.77
CA VAL A 459 -1.70 -26.67 5.09
C VAL A 459 -2.77 -26.03 5.96
N ARG A 460 -3.61 -26.83 6.64
CA ARG A 460 -4.65 -26.32 7.55
C ARG A 460 -4.07 -25.52 8.72
N VAL A 461 -2.97 -26.00 9.31
CA VAL A 461 -2.27 -25.29 10.39
C VAL A 461 -1.77 -23.92 9.93
N ARG A 462 -1.13 -23.87 8.77
CA ARG A 462 -0.60 -22.61 8.20
C ARG A 462 -1.71 -21.68 7.70
N LEU A 463 -2.82 -22.24 7.24
CA LEU A 463 -4.00 -21.49 6.86
C LEU A 463 -4.59 -20.78 8.07
N ALA A 464 -4.78 -21.48 9.19
CA ALA A 464 -5.24 -20.87 10.44
C ALA A 464 -4.32 -19.72 10.87
N ALA A 465 -3.01 -19.96 10.96
CA ALA A 465 -2.04 -18.94 11.34
C ALA A 465 -2.04 -17.70 10.42
N TRP A 466 -2.24 -17.89 9.11
CA TRP A 466 -2.39 -16.80 8.16
C TRP A 466 -3.71 -16.04 8.34
N LEU A 467 -4.82 -16.75 8.54
CA LEU A 467 -6.13 -16.13 8.75
C LEU A 467 -6.15 -15.30 10.04
N ASP A 468 -5.53 -15.79 11.11
CA ASP A 468 -5.36 -15.05 12.37
C ASP A 468 -4.54 -13.78 12.15
N HIS A 469 -3.35 -13.89 11.52
CA HIS A 469 -2.51 -12.75 11.19
C HIS A 469 -3.24 -11.72 10.31
N ARG A 470 -4.01 -12.20 9.33
CA ARG A 470 -4.79 -11.35 8.42
C ARG A 470 -5.90 -10.62 9.16
N ALA A 471 -6.62 -11.30 10.05
CA ALA A 471 -7.70 -10.72 10.84
C ALA A 471 -7.18 -9.66 11.83
N GLU A 472 -6.05 -9.91 12.49
CA GLU A 472 -5.40 -8.96 13.40
C GLU A 472 -4.92 -7.70 12.66
N LYS A 473 -4.24 -7.88 11.53
CA LYS A 473 -3.59 -6.78 10.81
C LYS A 473 -4.55 -5.95 9.97
N TRP A 474 -5.59 -6.58 9.42
CA TRP A 474 -6.57 -5.93 8.54
C TRP A 474 -8.01 -6.31 8.91
N PRO A 475 -8.49 -5.98 10.12
CA PRO A 475 -9.81 -6.43 10.61
C PRO A 475 -10.99 -5.89 9.79
N ARG A 476 -10.80 -4.78 9.07
CA ARG A 476 -11.85 -4.10 8.28
C ARG A 476 -11.64 -4.21 6.78
N THR A 477 -10.80 -5.14 6.31
CA THR A 477 -10.57 -5.32 4.86
C THR A 477 -11.81 -5.92 4.19
N LEU A 478 -12.27 -5.30 3.09
CA LEU A 478 -13.28 -5.88 2.21
C LEU A 478 -12.69 -6.81 1.13
N ASN A 479 -11.36 -6.88 1.02
CA ASN A 479 -10.72 -7.72 0.03
C ASN A 479 -11.01 -9.20 0.30
N THR A 480 -11.68 -9.89 -0.61
CA THR A 480 -12.08 -11.30 -0.46
C THR A 480 -10.97 -12.29 -0.79
N HIS A 481 -9.86 -11.83 -1.38
CA HIS A 481 -8.72 -12.69 -1.65
C HIS A 481 -8.15 -13.28 -0.34
N LEU A 482 -7.80 -14.56 -0.39
CA LEU A 482 -7.16 -15.28 0.70
C LEU A 482 -5.87 -14.57 1.11
N PHE A 483 -5.02 -14.28 0.13
CA PHE A 483 -3.81 -13.50 0.34
C PHE A 483 -4.05 -12.01 0.12
N VAL A 484 -3.59 -11.19 1.05
CA VAL A 484 -3.62 -9.74 0.97
C VAL A 484 -2.28 -9.15 1.44
N THR A 485 -1.99 -7.94 1.01
CA THR A 485 -0.81 -7.18 1.40
C THR A 485 -1.24 -5.83 1.95
N GLN A 486 -0.32 -5.06 2.54
CA GLN A 486 -0.60 -3.68 2.93
C GLN A 486 -1.11 -2.80 1.78
N PHE A 487 -0.78 -3.15 0.53
CA PHE A 487 -1.22 -2.41 -0.65
C PHE A 487 -2.57 -2.91 -1.19
N THR A 488 -2.90 -4.19 -1.01
CA THR A 488 -4.14 -4.76 -1.56
C THR A 488 -5.26 -4.87 -0.54
N ALA A 489 -4.97 -4.91 0.76
CA ALA A 489 -5.97 -4.88 1.83
C ALA A 489 -6.94 -3.68 1.74
N PRO A 490 -6.50 -2.43 1.47
CA PRO A 490 -7.44 -1.31 1.30
C PRO A 490 -8.11 -1.27 -0.10
N ARG A 491 -8.09 -2.37 -0.86
CA ARG A 491 -8.57 -2.50 -2.25
C ARG A 491 -9.23 -3.87 -2.46
N LEU A 492 -9.67 -4.17 -3.69
CA LEU A 492 -10.32 -5.43 -4.04
C LEU A 492 -9.46 -6.37 -4.91
N GLY A 493 -8.25 -5.96 -5.27
CA GLY A 493 -7.38 -6.74 -6.17
C GLY A 493 -6.54 -7.80 -5.46
N ALA A 494 -6.13 -8.82 -6.22
CA ALA A 494 -5.17 -9.82 -5.78
C ALA A 494 -3.77 -9.22 -5.53
N PRO A 495 -2.93 -9.83 -4.67
CA PRO A 495 -1.51 -9.51 -4.56
C PRO A 495 -0.75 -9.63 -5.89
N GLY A 496 0.39 -8.96 -6.00
CA GLY A 496 1.28 -9.06 -7.18
C GLY A 496 1.98 -10.42 -7.30
N ALA A 497 2.55 -10.71 -8.48
CA ALA A 497 3.13 -12.01 -8.83
C ALA A 497 4.32 -12.46 -7.97
N THR A 498 5.00 -11.52 -7.31
CA THR A 498 6.15 -11.80 -6.43
C THR A 498 5.74 -12.18 -5.01
N PHE A 499 4.48 -11.97 -4.63
CA PHE A 499 3.96 -12.27 -3.30
C PHE A 499 3.34 -13.68 -3.26
N PRO A 500 3.53 -14.47 -2.19
CA PRO A 500 4.40 -14.24 -1.01
C PRO A 500 5.87 -14.69 -1.21
N TRP A 501 6.28 -15.00 -2.44
CA TRP A 501 7.52 -15.72 -2.78
C TRP A 501 8.82 -14.97 -2.55
N SER A 502 8.80 -13.63 -2.48
CA SER A 502 10.03 -12.82 -2.37
C SER A 502 10.88 -13.15 -1.14
N LYS A 503 10.27 -13.68 -0.08
CA LYS A 503 10.95 -14.07 1.16
C LYS A 503 11.24 -15.58 1.26
N ALA A 504 10.64 -16.38 0.38
CA ALA A 504 10.68 -17.84 0.49
C ALA A 504 12.05 -18.46 0.15
N GLY A 505 12.91 -17.73 -0.57
CA GLY A 505 14.16 -18.27 -1.13
C GLY A 505 13.96 -19.31 -2.24
N ILE A 506 12.73 -19.77 -2.46
CA ILE A 506 12.34 -20.78 -3.46
C ILE A 506 11.18 -20.24 -4.28
N ASN A 507 11.25 -20.43 -5.60
CA ASN A 507 10.20 -20.00 -6.50
C ASN A 507 9.04 -21.04 -6.57
N PRO A 508 7.79 -20.60 -6.78
CA PRO A 508 6.62 -21.49 -6.78
C PRO A 508 6.61 -22.49 -7.94
N ARG A 509 7.28 -22.20 -9.06
CA ARG A 509 7.37 -23.15 -10.18
C ARG A 509 8.20 -24.36 -9.79
N SER A 510 9.32 -24.16 -9.09
CA SER A 510 10.17 -25.24 -8.60
C SER A 510 9.45 -26.10 -7.56
N LEU A 511 8.75 -25.49 -6.59
CA LEU A 511 7.94 -26.23 -5.61
C LEU A 511 6.84 -27.07 -6.27
N ARG A 512 6.14 -26.50 -7.26
CA ARG A 512 5.12 -27.25 -8.00
C ARG A 512 5.73 -28.42 -8.78
N THR A 513 6.88 -28.20 -9.39
CA THR A 513 7.63 -29.22 -10.14
C THR A 513 8.00 -30.38 -9.22
N ASP A 514 8.59 -30.05 -8.07
CA ASP A 514 8.96 -31.02 -7.02
C ASP A 514 7.76 -31.84 -6.56
N ARG A 515 6.63 -31.20 -6.28
CA ARG A 515 5.39 -31.90 -5.88
C ARG A 515 4.85 -32.84 -6.98
N ILE A 516 4.94 -32.45 -8.25
CA ILE A 516 4.54 -33.31 -9.37
C ILE A 516 5.47 -34.53 -9.46
N LEU A 517 6.79 -34.32 -9.33
CA LEU A 517 7.76 -35.42 -9.31
C LEU A 517 7.49 -36.38 -8.16
N ALA A 518 7.22 -35.88 -6.95
CA ALA A 518 6.89 -36.70 -5.79
C ALA A 518 5.65 -37.58 -6.04
N GLU A 519 4.59 -37.04 -6.66
CA GLU A 519 3.40 -37.85 -6.99
C GLU A 519 3.71 -38.94 -8.02
N ILE A 520 4.55 -38.63 -9.02
CA ILE A 520 4.92 -39.57 -10.07
C ILE A 520 5.69 -40.76 -9.51
N HIS A 521 6.66 -40.50 -8.64
CA HIS A 521 7.40 -41.56 -7.96
C HIS A 521 6.50 -42.38 -7.03
N ALA A 522 5.57 -41.74 -6.32
CA ALA A 522 4.63 -42.42 -5.44
C ALA A 522 3.59 -43.30 -6.17
N THR A 523 3.29 -43.01 -7.43
CA THR A 523 2.22 -43.68 -8.20
C THR A 523 2.73 -44.55 -9.34
N GLY A 524 4.06 -44.66 -9.50
CA GLY A 524 4.67 -45.42 -10.60
C GLY A 524 4.41 -44.81 -11.98
N GLY A 525 4.06 -43.52 -12.06
CA GLY A 525 3.88 -42.82 -13.34
C GLY A 525 2.49 -42.86 -13.94
N ASP A 526 1.44 -43.00 -13.14
CA ASP A 526 0.06 -42.89 -13.61
C ASP A 526 -0.24 -41.48 -14.16
N VAL A 527 -0.05 -41.31 -15.46
CA VAL A 527 -0.21 -40.04 -16.19
C VAL A 527 -1.62 -39.48 -16.03
N ARG A 528 -2.65 -40.33 -15.98
CA ARG A 528 -4.04 -39.90 -15.87
C ARG A 528 -4.28 -39.25 -14.52
N ARG A 529 -3.83 -39.90 -13.45
CA ARG A 529 -3.89 -39.35 -12.08
C ARG A 529 -3.15 -38.02 -11.96
N ILE A 530 -1.99 -37.87 -12.59
CA ILE A 530 -1.23 -36.61 -12.60
C ILE A 530 -2.00 -35.48 -13.30
N CYS A 531 -2.63 -35.78 -14.45
CA CYS A 531 -3.49 -34.83 -15.14
C CYS A 531 -4.64 -34.37 -14.25
N ASP A 532 -5.33 -35.29 -13.58
CA ASP A 532 -6.49 -34.99 -12.75
C ASP A 532 -6.10 -34.22 -11.48
N LEU A 533 -5.00 -34.60 -10.82
CA LEU A 533 -4.55 -33.95 -9.59
C LEU A 533 -4.01 -32.53 -9.82
N PHE A 534 -3.25 -32.32 -10.89
CA PHE A 534 -2.54 -31.05 -11.12
C PHE A 534 -3.17 -30.16 -12.21
N GLY A 535 -4.12 -30.67 -12.99
CA GLY A 535 -4.77 -29.94 -14.08
C GLY A 535 -3.80 -29.62 -15.21
N ILE A 536 -2.91 -30.56 -15.54
CA ILE A 536 -1.94 -30.43 -16.63
C ILE A 536 -2.33 -31.34 -17.81
N GLY A 537 -1.98 -30.92 -19.03
CA GLY A 537 -2.22 -31.74 -20.22
C GLY A 537 -1.34 -33.00 -20.27
N ILE A 538 -1.78 -34.01 -21.03
CA ILE A 538 -1.13 -35.32 -21.15
C ILE A 538 0.33 -35.19 -21.58
N GLU A 539 0.63 -34.35 -22.58
CA GLU A 539 2.03 -34.13 -23.02
C GLU A 539 2.93 -33.58 -21.91
N ALA A 540 2.39 -32.71 -21.05
CA ALA A 540 3.13 -32.17 -19.91
C ALA A 540 3.33 -33.24 -18.83
N ALA A 541 2.31 -34.06 -18.56
CA ALA A 541 2.39 -35.15 -17.59
C ALA A 541 3.38 -36.24 -18.05
N MET A 542 3.36 -36.65 -19.32
CA MET A 542 4.33 -37.58 -19.91
C MET A 542 5.77 -37.09 -19.76
N ARG A 543 6.01 -35.79 -19.89
CA ARG A 543 7.35 -35.20 -19.69
C ARG A 543 7.87 -35.42 -18.28
N TYR A 544 7.01 -35.28 -17.29
CA TYR A 544 7.41 -35.58 -15.91
C TYR A 544 7.52 -37.07 -15.67
N ALA A 545 6.66 -37.91 -16.26
CA ALA A 545 6.73 -39.37 -16.12
C ALA A 545 8.04 -39.94 -16.68
N ALA A 546 8.65 -39.29 -17.68
CA ALA A 546 9.95 -39.66 -18.22
C ALA A 546 11.13 -39.55 -17.22
N THR A 547 10.92 -39.02 -16.00
CA THR A 547 11.93 -39.10 -14.93
C THR A 547 12.01 -40.49 -14.30
N LEU A 548 10.96 -41.32 -14.43
CA LEU A 548 10.95 -42.68 -13.90
C LEU A 548 12.04 -43.52 -14.58
N GLY A 549 12.93 -44.09 -13.76
CA GLY A 549 14.05 -44.91 -14.23
C GLY A 549 15.38 -44.17 -14.39
N GLN A 550 15.47 -42.87 -14.09
CA GLN A 550 16.75 -42.18 -14.06
C GLN A 550 17.55 -42.51 -12.78
N PRO A 551 18.86 -42.82 -12.89
CA PRO A 551 19.66 -43.30 -11.76
C PRO A 551 19.81 -42.29 -10.62
N THR A 552 19.62 -40.99 -10.87
CA THR A 552 19.62 -39.93 -9.86
C THR A 552 18.40 -39.97 -8.91
N PHE A 553 17.42 -40.84 -9.14
CA PHE A 553 16.13 -40.87 -8.42
C PHE A 553 15.82 -42.22 -7.74
N ARG A 554 16.78 -43.15 -7.65
CA ARG A 554 16.61 -44.37 -6.84
C ARG A 554 16.68 -44.00 -5.35
N GLU A 555 15.53 -43.74 -4.74
CA GLU A 555 15.37 -43.89 -3.29
C GLU A 555 15.52 -45.38 -2.95
N GLU A 556 16.51 -45.72 -2.14
CA GLU A 556 16.62 -47.06 -1.52
C GLU A 556 15.35 -47.31 -0.72
N THR A 557 14.47 -48.16 -1.25
CA THR A 557 13.29 -48.62 -0.52
C THR A 557 13.80 -49.49 0.64
N PRO A 558 13.42 -49.25 1.91
CA PRO A 558 13.82 -50.13 2.99
C PRO A 558 13.21 -51.52 2.75
N PRO A 559 13.94 -52.62 3.04
CA PRO A 559 13.40 -53.95 2.83
C PRO A 559 12.13 -54.14 3.64
N GLY A 560 11.06 -54.57 2.95
CA GLY A 560 9.76 -54.84 3.55
C GLY A 560 9.89 -55.82 4.71
N ARG A 561 9.25 -55.47 5.83
CA ARG A 561 9.16 -56.32 7.02
C ARG A 561 8.51 -57.65 6.60
N SER A 562 9.29 -58.73 6.62
CA SER A 562 8.79 -60.08 6.36
C SER A 562 7.72 -60.41 7.40
N LEU A 563 6.49 -60.62 6.95
CA LEU A 563 5.46 -61.26 7.75
C LEU A 563 5.89 -62.72 7.95
N LEU A 564 6.21 -63.06 9.19
CA LEU A 564 6.36 -64.44 9.64
C LEU A 564 5.03 -65.16 9.40
N SER A 565 5.04 -66.06 8.44
CA SER A 565 4.09 -67.16 8.32
C SER A 565 4.51 -68.25 9.31
N ASP A 566 3.87 -68.28 10.47
CA ASP A 566 3.82 -69.48 11.31
C ASP A 566 2.78 -70.45 10.71
N GLN A 567 3.20 -71.69 10.49
CA GLN A 567 2.49 -72.97 10.66
C GLN A 567 3.20 -74.07 9.86
N PRO A 568 3.14 -75.34 10.27
CA PRO A 568 2.20 -75.93 11.23
C PRO A 568 2.71 -76.05 12.67
#